data_AF-A0A964L2S0-F1
#
_entry.id   AF-A0A964L2S0-F1
#
_cell.length_a   1.000
_cell.length_b   1.000
_cell.length_c   1.000
_cell.angle_alpha   90.00
_cell.angle_beta   90.00
_cell.angle_gamma   90.00
#
_symmetry.space_group_name_H-M   'P 1'
#
loop_
_entity.id
_entity.type
_entity.pdbx_description
1 polymer ?
#
loop_
_entity_poly.entity_id
_entity_poly.type
_entity_poly.pdbx_seq_one_letter_code
_entity_poly.pdbx_strand_id
1 'polypeptide(L)'
;MKTFKNFYLILTTIIVIGISPSWIFCQNQLSVPLVLGLPIEKNIYSDNITITWNSNIKSTGIVRFGKVDGTKLYTDSVSSNENVTSHSIKLNNLIPATIYNCSVGSKDSTGTGNSGNFLFSTASPLSVSGAIWVYFSKYVNNSVSLGENATVANLGSKFVERINLAQYTIDISLYSLSGNVGTEIANELIIAKNRGVKVRFIGEEDNSTTSAMTLLKNSGVPFITDKFDTFASSGLMHNKFGIFDNRNSSSFEDDFIWTGSWNASDPGTNNDAQNVVIFQDVALANAYTREFEEMWGSSTEIPNASLTRFGNRKTNNTPHRFMINNTPVESYFSPSDGTTSQIYSCLSSSLSSINVCVLSFTRDDLSQIIIQKKNQGIKTKVLMDNNS
;
A
#
# COMPACT_ATOMS: atom_id res chain seq x y z
N MET A 1 -15.75 8.35 -55.69
CA MET A 1 -15.28 7.40 -56.74
C MET A 1 -13.75 7.43 -56.73
N LYS A 2 -13.07 6.27 -56.77
CA LYS A 2 -11.59 6.08 -56.77
C LYS A 2 -10.83 6.54 -55.48
N THR A 3 -9.76 5.89 -55.01
CA THR A 3 -9.41 4.44 -54.92
C THR A 3 -8.12 4.22 -54.08
N PHE A 4 -8.14 3.24 -53.16
CA PHE A 4 -7.09 2.24 -52.80
C PHE A 4 -5.57 2.58 -52.82
N LYS A 5 -4.85 2.10 -51.77
CA LYS A 5 -3.70 1.13 -51.79
C LYS A 5 -2.95 1.11 -50.42
N ASN A 6 -2.33 0.03 -49.90
CA ASN A 6 -2.41 -1.42 -50.22
C ASN A 6 -1.81 -2.36 -49.12
N PHE A 7 -2.01 -3.69 -49.29
CA PHE A 7 -1.46 -4.88 -48.59
C PHE A 7 0.09 -4.93 -48.42
N TYR A 8 0.76 -5.81 -47.63
CA TYR A 8 0.49 -7.16 -47.04
C TYR A 8 0.97 -7.24 -45.55
N LEU A 9 0.64 -8.17 -44.63
CA LEU A 9 0.18 -9.59 -44.58
C LEU A 9 1.28 -10.68 -44.44
N ILE A 10 1.15 -11.56 -43.42
CA ILE A 10 1.67 -12.96 -43.32
C ILE A 10 0.57 -13.84 -42.69
N LEU A 11 0.52 -15.12 -43.07
CA LEU A 11 -0.46 -16.13 -42.63
C LEU A 11 0.20 -17.24 -41.80
N THR A 12 -0.57 -17.89 -40.92
CA THR A 12 -0.35 -19.32 -40.63
C THR A 12 -1.66 -20.04 -40.31
N THR A 13 -1.81 -21.20 -40.96
CA THR A 13 -3.02 -22.00 -41.11
C THR A 13 -3.51 -22.70 -39.83
N ILE A 14 -4.83 -22.73 -39.63
CA ILE A 14 -5.53 -23.94 -39.13
C ILE A 14 -6.70 -24.24 -40.08
N ILE A 15 -6.83 -25.50 -40.49
CA ILE A 15 -7.96 -26.00 -41.28
C ILE A 15 -8.92 -26.71 -40.32
N VAL A 16 -10.21 -26.40 -40.42
CA VAL A 16 -11.29 -27.28 -39.94
C VAL A 16 -12.33 -27.40 -41.05
N ILE A 17 -12.61 -28.64 -41.46
CA ILE A 17 -13.67 -29.02 -42.39
C ILE A 17 -14.70 -29.80 -41.57
N GLY A 18 -16.00 -29.52 -41.72
CA GLY A 18 -17.04 -30.34 -41.08
C GLY A 18 -18.34 -29.61 -40.78
N ILE A 19 -19.27 -29.63 -41.74
CA ILE A 19 -20.65 -29.20 -41.54
C ILE A 19 -21.44 -30.15 -40.63
N SER A 20 -22.12 -29.61 -39.62
CA SER A 20 -23.44 -30.13 -39.22
C SER A 20 -24.28 -29.00 -38.61
N PRO A 21 -25.60 -28.91 -38.90
CA PRO A 21 -26.49 -27.96 -38.24
C PRO A 21 -26.99 -28.51 -36.89
N SER A 22 -26.06 -28.89 -36.01
CA SER A 22 -26.37 -29.18 -34.62
C SER A 22 -26.86 -27.89 -33.96
N TRP A 23 -28.09 -27.91 -33.44
CA TRP A 23 -28.73 -26.75 -32.84
C TRP A 23 -27.88 -26.22 -31.69
N ILE A 24 -27.33 -25.00 -31.84
CA ILE A 24 -26.76 -24.27 -30.72
C ILE A 24 -27.95 -23.84 -29.86
N PHE A 25 -28.34 -24.72 -28.94
CA PHE A 25 -28.94 -24.31 -27.69
C PHE A 25 -27.91 -23.45 -26.96
N CYS A 26 -27.94 -22.15 -27.27
CA CYS A 26 -27.56 -21.15 -26.30
C CYS A 26 -28.57 -21.29 -25.16
N GLN A 27 -28.30 -22.20 -24.22
CA GLN A 27 -28.94 -22.11 -22.93
C GLN A 27 -28.57 -20.73 -22.39
N ASN A 28 -29.57 -19.86 -22.28
CA ASN A 28 -29.55 -18.81 -21.29
C ASN A 28 -29.54 -19.49 -19.91
N GLN A 29 -28.41 -20.08 -19.52
CA GLN A 29 -28.06 -20.19 -18.12
C GLN A 29 -28.07 -18.75 -17.62
N LEU A 30 -29.13 -18.42 -16.89
CA LEU A 30 -29.28 -17.12 -16.27
C LEU A 30 -28.10 -16.95 -15.32
N SER A 31 -27.12 -16.16 -15.75
CA SER A 31 -25.89 -15.99 -15.01
C SER A 31 -26.17 -15.15 -13.78
N VAL A 32 -25.66 -15.64 -12.63
CA VAL A 32 -25.84 -14.95 -11.35
C VAL A 32 -25.36 -13.50 -11.44
N PRO A 33 -26.01 -12.54 -10.75
CA PRO A 33 -25.67 -11.12 -10.87
C PRO A 33 -24.18 -10.89 -10.61
N LEU A 34 -23.47 -10.43 -11.64
CA LEU A 34 -22.02 -10.30 -11.61
C LEU A 34 -21.66 -9.00 -10.90
N VAL A 35 -20.80 -9.09 -9.88
CA VAL A 35 -20.13 -7.92 -9.28
C VAL A 35 -19.18 -7.33 -10.32
N LEU A 36 -19.28 -6.01 -10.55
CA LEU A 36 -18.50 -5.29 -11.55
C LEU A 36 -17.43 -4.42 -10.90
N GLY A 37 -16.17 -4.64 -11.30
CA GLY A 37 -15.01 -3.98 -10.72
C GLY A 37 -14.66 -4.51 -9.32
N LEU A 38 -13.78 -3.78 -8.62
CA LEU A 38 -13.54 -4.00 -7.20
C LEU A 38 -14.60 -3.24 -6.37
N PRO A 39 -15.05 -3.79 -5.23
CA PRO A 39 -15.78 -3.01 -4.23
C PRO A 39 -14.97 -1.82 -3.73
N ILE A 40 -15.66 -0.79 -3.22
CA ILE A 40 -15.06 0.45 -2.75
C ILE A 40 -15.61 0.81 -1.36
N GLU A 41 -14.68 1.01 -0.44
CA GLU A 41 -14.87 1.55 0.90
C GLU A 41 -15.24 3.04 0.84
N LYS A 42 -16.26 3.43 1.60
CA LYS A 42 -16.68 4.83 1.78
C LYS A 42 -17.07 5.05 3.24
N ASN A 43 -17.09 6.31 3.66
CA ASN A 43 -17.53 6.71 5.01
C ASN A 43 -16.80 5.89 6.09
N ILE A 44 -15.46 5.84 5.99
CA ILE A 44 -14.62 5.04 6.88
C ILE A 44 -14.53 5.75 8.23
N TYR A 45 -15.21 5.19 9.23
CA TYR A 45 -15.16 5.63 10.62
C TYR A 45 -14.60 4.50 11.51
N SER A 46 -14.50 4.76 12.81
CA SER A 46 -13.92 3.82 13.78
C SER A 46 -14.83 2.65 14.13
N ASP A 47 -16.16 2.84 14.15
CA ASP A 47 -17.15 1.82 14.48
C ASP A 47 -18.03 1.38 13.29
N ASN A 48 -17.89 2.03 12.13
CA ASN A 48 -18.76 1.82 10.98
C ASN A 48 -18.07 2.16 9.64
N ILE A 49 -18.51 1.51 8.56
CA ILE A 49 -18.00 1.71 7.19
C ILE A 49 -19.12 1.43 6.18
N THR A 50 -19.09 2.07 5.02
CA THR A 50 -20.01 1.78 3.90
C THR A 50 -19.24 1.06 2.79
N ILE A 51 -19.69 -0.13 2.40
CA ILE A 51 -19.14 -0.88 1.27
C ILE A 51 -20.05 -0.67 0.06
N THR A 52 -19.47 -0.28 -1.07
CA THR A 52 -20.20 0.01 -2.32
C THR A 52 -19.66 -0.79 -3.50
N TRP A 53 -20.53 -1.26 -4.41
CA TRP A 53 -20.14 -1.97 -5.63
C TRP A 53 -21.23 -1.84 -6.70
N ASN A 54 -20.93 -2.22 -7.94
CA ASN A 54 -21.92 -2.29 -9.02
C ASN A 54 -22.21 -3.73 -9.43
N SER A 55 -23.36 -3.97 -10.06
CA SER A 55 -23.72 -5.25 -10.69
C SER A 55 -24.23 -5.06 -12.12
N ASN A 56 -24.02 -6.07 -12.97
CA ASN A 56 -24.44 -6.06 -14.38
C ASN A 56 -25.97 -6.01 -14.57
N ILE A 57 -26.74 -6.54 -13.61
CA ILE A 57 -28.19 -6.53 -13.56
C ILE A 57 -28.68 -6.05 -12.21
N LYS A 58 -29.95 -5.62 -12.14
CA LYS A 58 -30.60 -5.28 -10.87
C LYS A 58 -30.68 -6.52 -9.99
N SER A 59 -30.25 -6.38 -8.73
CA SER A 59 -30.19 -7.47 -7.76
C SER A 59 -30.26 -6.93 -6.34
N THR A 60 -30.51 -7.82 -5.37
CA THR A 60 -30.34 -7.58 -3.93
C THR A 60 -28.87 -7.71 -3.52
N GLY A 61 -28.46 -7.06 -2.43
CA GLY A 61 -27.05 -7.00 -2.01
C GLY A 61 -26.76 -7.75 -0.70
N ILE A 62 -25.55 -8.28 -0.56
CA ILE A 62 -25.01 -8.80 0.70
C ILE A 62 -23.53 -8.43 0.85
N VAL A 63 -23.10 -8.11 2.07
CA VAL A 63 -21.69 -7.98 2.46
C VAL A 63 -21.42 -8.99 3.57
N ARG A 64 -20.37 -9.80 3.43
CA ARG A 64 -19.89 -10.75 4.45
C ARG A 64 -18.52 -10.31 4.91
N PHE A 65 -18.28 -10.32 6.22
CA PHE A 65 -17.06 -9.79 6.81
C PHE A 65 -16.64 -10.54 8.08
N GLY A 66 -15.37 -10.43 8.45
CA GLY A 66 -14.80 -11.04 9.64
C GLY A 66 -13.40 -10.49 9.91
N LYS A 67 -12.99 -10.44 11.17
CA LYS A 67 -11.66 -9.90 11.54
C LYS A 67 -10.54 -10.75 10.94
N VAL A 68 -9.39 -10.14 10.68
CA VAL A 68 -8.17 -10.88 10.32
C VAL A 68 -7.51 -11.44 11.60
N ASP A 69 -8.13 -12.45 12.21
CA ASP A 69 -7.65 -13.13 13.43
C ASP A 69 -7.21 -14.59 13.22
N GLY A 70 -7.22 -15.07 11.97
CA GLY A 70 -6.78 -16.42 11.60
C GLY A 70 -7.82 -17.52 11.83
N THR A 71 -9.00 -17.24 12.38
CA THR A 71 -9.99 -18.28 12.70
C THR A 71 -10.95 -18.58 11.54
N LYS A 72 -11.58 -17.56 10.95
CA LYS A 72 -12.53 -17.65 9.82
C LYS A 72 -12.47 -16.38 8.98
N LEU A 73 -12.63 -16.50 7.66
CA LEU A 73 -12.70 -15.32 6.77
C LEU A 73 -13.91 -14.43 7.10
N TYR A 74 -15.10 -15.03 7.22
CA TYR A 74 -16.32 -14.28 7.53
C TYR A 74 -16.98 -14.83 8.79
N THR A 75 -17.38 -13.93 9.69
CA THR A 75 -18.05 -14.22 10.96
C THR A 75 -19.44 -13.58 11.02
N ASP A 76 -19.71 -12.56 10.20
CA ASP A 76 -20.96 -11.80 10.17
C ASP A 76 -21.32 -11.37 8.73
N SER A 77 -22.55 -10.91 8.50
CA SER A 77 -23.01 -10.40 7.20
C SER A 77 -24.22 -9.47 7.30
N VAL A 78 -24.23 -8.40 6.50
CA VAL A 78 -25.38 -7.49 6.34
C VAL A 78 -25.94 -7.62 4.92
N SER A 79 -27.27 -7.69 4.78
CA SER A 79 -27.95 -7.77 3.48
C SER A 79 -28.88 -6.58 3.25
N SER A 80 -29.05 -6.18 1.99
CA SER A 80 -30.06 -5.21 1.54
C SER A 80 -31.00 -5.85 0.52
N ASN A 81 -32.31 -5.65 0.72
CA ASN A 81 -33.36 -6.14 -0.18
C ASN A 81 -33.68 -5.15 -1.32
N GLU A 82 -32.94 -4.05 -1.44
CA GLU A 82 -33.09 -3.10 -2.55
C GLU A 82 -32.66 -3.75 -3.87
N ASN A 83 -33.46 -3.61 -4.92
CA ASN A 83 -33.23 -4.26 -6.22
C ASN A 83 -32.52 -3.30 -7.21
N VAL A 84 -31.20 -3.19 -7.09
CA VAL A 84 -30.38 -2.13 -7.71
C VAL A 84 -29.18 -2.68 -8.50
N THR A 85 -28.61 -1.83 -9.36
CA THR A 85 -27.33 -2.08 -10.05
C THR A 85 -26.13 -1.42 -9.37
N SER A 86 -26.38 -0.53 -8.40
CA SER A 86 -25.36 0.19 -7.64
C SER A 86 -25.70 0.05 -6.17
N HIS A 87 -24.93 -0.79 -5.48
CA HIS A 87 -25.19 -1.26 -4.13
C HIS A 87 -24.43 -0.41 -3.11
N SER A 88 -25.01 -0.23 -1.93
CA SER A 88 -24.40 0.47 -0.81
C SER A 88 -24.90 -0.13 0.50
N ILE A 89 -24.03 -0.82 1.22
CA ILE A 89 -24.37 -1.45 2.51
C ILE A 89 -23.46 -0.89 3.61
N LYS A 90 -24.07 -0.41 4.69
CA LYS A 90 -23.38 0.09 5.88
C LYS A 90 -23.18 -1.03 6.90
N LEU A 91 -21.93 -1.28 7.28
CA LEU A 91 -21.56 -2.12 8.42
C LEU A 91 -21.43 -1.21 9.65
N ASN A 92 -21.83 -1.71 10.82
CA ASN A 92 -21.85 -0.96 12.09
C ASN A 92 -21.35 -1.88 13.23
N ASN A 93 -21.09 -1.31 14.41
CA ASN A 93 -20.60 -2.02 15.60
C ASN A 93 -19.24 -2.71 15.37
N LEU A 94 -18.41 -2.14 14.49
CA LEU A 94 -17.05 -2.58 14.24
C LEU A 94 -16.12 -2.10 15.36
N ILE A 95 -14.95 -2.75 15.48
CA ILE A 95 -13.90 -2.38 16.42
C ILE A 95 -12.98 -1.38 15.71
N PRO A 96 -12.58 -0.26 16.35
CA PRO A 96 -11.63 0.70 15.78
C PRO A 96 -10.30 0.08 15.32
N ALA A 97 -9.66 0.74 14.34
CA ALA A 97 -8.36 0.37 13.76
C ALA A 97 -8.20 -1.10 13.31
N THR A 98 -9.28 -1.85 13.18
CA THR A 98 -9.26 -3.30 12.96
C THR A 98 -9.36 -3.63 11.48
N ILE A 99 -8.53 -4.56 11.02
CA ILE A 99 -8.54 -5.07 9.65
C ILE A 99 -9.55 -6.21 9.53
N TYR A 100 -10.41 -6.15 8.52
CA TYR A 100 -11.45 -7.14 8.22
C TYR A 100 -11.27 -7.73 6.83
N ASN A 101 -11.41 -9.05 6.73
CA ASN A 101 -11.77 -9.75 5.51
C ASN A 101 -13.18 -9.34 5.07
N CYS A 102 -13.40 -9.20 3.76
CA CYS A 102 -14.67 -8.78 3.20
C CYS A 102 -14.94 -9.44 1.83
N SER A 103 -16.20 -9.78 1.56
CA SER A 103 -16.70 -10.15 0.23
C SER A 103 -18.13 -9.67 0.05
N VAL A 104 -18.40 -9.03 -1.09
CA VAL A 104 -19.74 -8.56 -1.47
C VAL A 104 -20.42 -9.58 -2.37
N GLY A 105 -21.74 -9.59 -2.41
CA GLY A 105 -22.53 -10.45 -3.28
C GLY A 105 -23.77 -9.77 -3.81
N SER A 106 -24.10 -10.07 -5.06
CA SER A 106 -25.25 -9.57 -5.79
C SER A 106 -26.17 -10.76 -6.09
N LYS A 107 -27.43 -10.70 -5.61
CA LYS A 107 -28.35 -11.85 -5.53
C LYS A 107 -29.70 -11.58 -6.20
N ASP A 108 -30.19 -12.56 -6.95
CA ASP A 108 -31.54 -12.60 -7.51
C ASP A 108 -32.17 -14.01 -7.36
N SER A 109 -33.08 -14.39 -8.26
CA SER A 109 -33.69 -15.73 -8.31
C SER A 109 -32.80 -16.82 -8.92
N THR A 110 -31.68 -16.45 -9.56
CA THR A 110 -30.76 -17.36 -10.26
C THR A 110 -29.64 -17.85 -9.32
N GLY A 111 -29.27 -17.04 -8.33
CA GLY A 111 -28.25 -17.34 -7.34
C GLY A 111 -27.62 -16.09 -6.76
N THR A 112 -26.31 -16.13 -6.48
CA THR A 112 -25.55 -14.98 -5.98
C THR A 112 -24.16 -14.98 -6.57
N GLY A 113 -23.82 -13.96 -7.37
CA GLY A 113 -22.44 -13.70 -7.77
C GLY A 113 -21.74 -12.96 -6.65
N ASN A 114 -20.51 -13.35 -6.32
CA ASN A 114 -19.75 -12.77 -5.20
C ASN A 114 -18.40 -12.23 -5.68
N SER A 115 -17.87 -11.21 -5.01
CA SER A 115 -16.48 -10.81 -5.18
C SER A 115 -15.53 -11.85 -4.55
N GLY A 116 -14.26 -11.82 -4.97
CA GLY A 116 -13.19 -12.38 -4.15
C GLY A 116 -13.10 -11.69 -2.78
N ASN A 117 -12.27 -12.25 -1.90
CA ASN A 117 -11.94 -11.62 -0.62
C ASN A 117 -11.07 -10.37 -0.85
N PHE A 118 -11.39 -9.27 -0.18
CA PHE A 118 -10.56 -8.07 -0.08
C PHE A 118 -10.51 -7.63 1.39
N LEU A 119 -9.61 -6.70 1.73
CA LEU A 119 -9.47 -6.21 3.09
C LEU A 119 -9.82 -4.72 3.20
N PHE A 120 -10.55 -4.37 4.26
CA PHE A 120 -10.73 -2.98 4.69
C PHE A 120 -10.24 -2.81 6.13
N SER A 121 -9.94 -1.56 6.50
CA SER A 121 -9.74 -1.16 7.90
C SER A 121 -10.84 -0.20 8.32
N THR A 122 -11.28 -0.28 9.57
CA THR A 122 -11.94 0.86 10.24
C THR A 122 -10.93 1.97 10.52
N ALA A 123 -11.39 3.21 10.65
CA ALA A 123 -10.52 4.31 11.08
C ALA A 123 -10.03 4.12 12.53
N SER A 124 -8.97 4.83 12.88
CA SER A 124 -8.46 4.91 14.25
C SER A 124 -9.49 5.49 15.23
N PRO A 125 -9.43 5.16 16.53
CA PRO A 125 -10.32 5.74 17.54
C PRO A 125 -10.05 7.24 17.74
N LEU A 126 -11.08 7.98 18.18
CA LEU A 126 -11.05 9.46 18.29
C LEU A 126 -10.08 10.03 19.35
N SER A 127 -9.33 9.17 20.06
CA SER A 127 -8.22 9.58 20.93
C SER A 127 -6.93 9.87 20.16
N VAL A 128 -6.72 9.25 18.99
CA VAL A 128 -5.53 9.52 18.19
C VAL A 128 -5.65 10.87 17.48
N SER A 129 -4.54 11.57 17.30
CA SER A 129 -4.56 12.89 16.68
C SER A 129 -4.77 12.83 15.16
N GLY A 130 -4.46 11.69 14.52
CA GLY A 130 -4.45 11.55 13.06
C GLY A 130 -3.53 12.58 12.41
N ALA A 131 -2.43 12.93 13.09
CA ALA A 131 -1.54 14.00 12.64
C ALA A 131 -0.62 13.50 11.52
N ILE A 132 -0.42 14.34 10.51
CA ILE A 132 0.42 14.05 9.35
C ILE A 132 1.45 15.18 9.24
N TRP A 133 2.74 14.85 9.34
CA TRP A 133 3.84 15.80 9.18
C TRP A 133 4.64 15.47 7.92
N VAL A 134 4.88 16.46 7.07
CA VAL A 134 5.73 16.32 5.87
C VAL A 134 6.99 17.15 6.04
N TYR A 135 8.15 16.50 5.93
CA TYR A 135 9.46 17.15 6.06
C TYR A 135 10.33 16.95 4.82
N PHE A 136 11.09 17.99 4.47
CA PHE A 136 12.04 17.99 3.35
C PHE A 136 13.49 18.18 3.87
N SER A 137 14.46 17.50 3.25
CA SER A 137 15.88 17.57 3.65
C SER A 137 16.64 18.80 3.12
N LYS A 138 16.05 19.55 2.17
CA LYS A 138 16.66 20.71 1.49
C LYS A 138 15.70 21.90 1.48
N TYR A 139 16.23 23.07 1.14
CA TYR A 139 15.46 24.31 0.99
C TYR A 139 14.31 24.13 -0.03
N VAL A 140 13.11 24.57 0.37
CA VAL A 140 11.94 24.68 -0.51
C VAL A 140 11.51 26.14 -0.58
N ASN A 141 11.33 26.66 -1.79
CA ASN A 141 10.81 28.02 -1.95
C ASN A 141 9.29 28.06 -1.67
N ASN A 142 8.93 28.43 -0.44
CA ASN A 142 7.53 28.57 -0.04
C ASN A 142 6.80 29.77 -0.72
N SER A 143 7.50 30.67 -1.44
CA SER A 143 6.85 31.76 -2.19
C SER A 143 5.99 31.30 -3.39
N VAL A 144 6.01 30.00 -3.71
CA VAL A 144 5.18 29.37 -4.75
C VAL A 144 4.23 28.30 -4.21
N SER A 145 4.07 28.21 -2.87
CA SER A 145 3.01 27.37 -2.29
C SER A 145 1.63 27.94 -2.59
N LEU A 146 0.64 27.06 -2.69
CA LEU A 146 -0.79 27.37 -2.89
C LEU A 146 -1.64 26.83 -1.72
N GLY A 147 -1.01 26.44 -0.61
CA GLY A 147 -1.64 25.84 0.55
C GLY A 147 -0.65 25.82 1.72
N GLU A 148 -0.51 24.68 2.40
CA GLU A 148 0.45 24.53 3.47
C GLU A 148 1.90 24.72 2.98
N ASN A 149 2.75 25.29 3.84
CA ASN A 149 4.15 25.55 3.51
C ASN A 149 5.00 24.31 3.82
N ALA A 150 5.93 24.00 2.92
CA ALA A 150 6.87 22.90 3.10
C ALA A 150 7.79 23.20 4.30
N THR A 151 7.87 22.25 5.23
CA THR A 151 8.75 22.34 6.40
C THR A 151 10.08 21.65 6.11
N VAL A 152 11.19 22.37 6.30
CA VAL A 152 12.55 21.84 6.13
C VAL A 152 13.06 21.36 7.49
N ALA A 153 13.64 20.15 7.55
CA ALA A 153 14.16 19.58 8.80
C ALA A 153 15.36 18.65 8.55
N ASN A 154 16.18 18.43 9.59
CA ASN A 154 17.13 17.32 9.59
C ASN A 154 16.36 16.01 9.78
N LEU A 155 16.34 15.18 8.73
CA LEU A 155 15.59 13.92 8.72
C LEU A 155 16.20 12.87 9.66
N GLY A 156 17.54 12.84 9.79
CA GLY A 156 18.23 11.97 10.75
C GLY A 156 17.81 12.28 12.18
N SER A 157 17.90 13.55 12.58
CA SER A 157 17.47 13.99 13.92
C SER A 157 15.99 13.74 14.19
N LYS A 158 15.12 13.88 13.17
CA LYS A 158 13.69 13.57 13.29
C LYS A 158 13.40 12.07 13.41
N PHE A 159 14.20 11.20 12.80
CA PHE A 159 14.09 9.75 12.97
C PHE A 159 14.58 9.31 14.36
N VAL A 160 15.72 9.85 14.81
CA VAL A 160 16.25 9.67 16.18
C VAL A 160 15.26 10.14 17.24
N GLU A 161 14.56 11.26 17.03
CA GLU A 161 13.49 11.74 17.92
C GLU A 161 12.37 10.69 18.09
N ARG A 162 11.95 10.01 17.02
CA ARG A 162 10.95 8.93 17.10
C ARG A 162 11.51 7.70 17.81
N ILE A 163 12.74 7.28 17.50
CA ILE A 163 13.44 6.16 18.16
C ILE A 163 13.57 6.39 19.68
N ASN A 164 13.76 7.64 20.12
CA ASN A 164 13.92 7.98 21.54
C ASN A 164 12.62 8.24 22.30
N LEU A 165 11.52 8.53 21.61
CA LEU A 165 10.20 8.60 22.21
C LEU A 165 9.51 7.23 22.33
N ALA A 166 9.88 6.26 21.48
CA ALA A 166 9.29 4.93 21.48
C ALA A 166 9.55 4.16 22.79
N GLN A 167 8.49 3.51 23.30
CA GLN A 167 8.42 2.89 24.62
C GLN A 167 8.26 1.36 24.58
N TYR A 168 7.63 0.81 23.54
CA TYR A 168 7.25 -0.60 23.43
C TYR A 168 7.95 -1.31 22.27
N THR A 169 7.81 -0.83 21.03
CA THR A 169 8.28 -1.54 19.83
C THR A 169 8.81 -0.61 18.74
N ILE A 170 9.83 -1.05 18.00
CA ILE A 170 10.34 -0.38 16.80
C ILE A 170 10.56 -1.43 15.71
N ASP A 171 9.74 -1.42 14.65
CA ASP A 171 9.88 -2.33 13.52
C ASP A 171 10.28 -1.52 12.27
N ILE A 172 11.49 -1.73 11.73
CA ILE A 172 12.11 -0.88 10.69
C ILE A 172 12.48 -1.67 9.44
N SER A 173 12.15 -1.12 8.27
CA SER A 173 12.50 -1.66 6.95
C SER A 173 13.23 -0.59 6.12
N LEU A 174 14.55 -0.75 5.95
CA LEU A 174 15.42 0.23 5.30
C LEU A 174 16.35 -0.41 4.25
N TYR A 175 16.15 -0.01 3.00
CA TYR A 175 17.05 -0.33 1.87
C TYR A 175 18.51 0.09 2.11
N SER A 176 18.76 1.22 2.79
CA SER A 176 20.13 1.63 3.09
C SER A 176 20.20 2.36 4.43
N LEU A 177 21.16 1.94 5.24
CA LEU A 177 21.54 2.50 6.53
C LEU A 177 23.06 2.52 6.56
N SER A 178 23.69 3.69 6.38
CA SER A 178 25.15 3.78 6.18
C SER A 178 25.75 5.13 6.53
N GLY A 179 27.09 5.21 6.55
CA GLY A 179 27.81 6.43 6.91
C GLY A 179 27.67 6.82 8.38
N ASN A 180 27.92 8.09 8.69
CA ASN A 180 27.75 8.65 10.03
C ASN A 180 26.27 8.65 10.44
N VAL A 181 25.37 9.08 9.55
CA VAL A 181 23.91 9.12 9.80
C VAL A 181 23.37 7.73 10.15
N GLY A 182 23.72 6.71 9.37
CA GLY A 182 23.30 5.34 9.66
C GLY A 182 23.89 4.78 10.96
N THR A 183 25.10 5.21 11.32
CA THR A 183 25.78 4.77 12.56
C THR A 183 25.17 5.45 13.79
N GLU A 184 24.78 6.71 13.72
CA GLU A 184 23.99 7.41 14.74
C GLU A 184 22.67 6.65 14.99
N ILE A 185 21.88 6.43 13.94
CA ILE A 185 20.61 5.70 14.01
C ILE A 185 20.78 4.27 14.57
N ALA A 186 21.84 3.56 14.18
CA ALA A 186 22.13 2.23 14.71
C ALA A 186 22.40 2.25 16.23
N ASN A 187 23.16 3.23 16.73
CA ASN A 187 23.39 3.40 18.17
C ASN A 187 22.11 3.72 18.92
N GLU A 188 21.28 4.62 18.42
CA GLU A 188 20.01 5.00 19.08
C GLU A 188 19.01 3.84 19.11
N LEU A 189 18.98 2.97 18.09
CA LEU A 189 18.21 1.72 18.11
C LEU A 189 18.74 0.72 19.14
N ILE A 190 20.06 0.64 19.33
CA ILE A 190 20.67 -0.20 20.37
C ILE A 190 20.36 0.37 21.77
N ILE A 191 20.36 1.69 21.93
CA ILE A 191 19.93 2.36 23.18
C ILE A 191 18.46 2.04 23.43
N ALA A 192 17.56 2.20 22.45
CA ALA A 192 16.15 1.84 22.59
C ALA A 192 15.94 0.38 23.00
N LYS A 193 16.63 -0.55 22.34
CA LYS A 193 16.66 -1.98 22.71
C LYS A 193 17.08 -2.18 24.17
N ASN A 194 18.11 -1.47 24.62
CA ASN A 194 18.63 -1.53 25.99
C ASN A 194 17.70 -0.83 27.02
N ARG A 195 16.80 0.08 26.60
CA ARG A 195 15.68 0.57 27.43
C ARG A 195 14.56 -0.47 27.61
N GLY A 196 14.58 -1.57 26.86
CA GLY A 196 13.54 -2.62 26.85
C GLY A 196 12.61 -2.59 25.63
N VAL A 197 12.79 -1.65 24.70
CA VAL A 197 11.98 -1.52 23.48
C VAL A 197 12.27 -2.70 22.54
N LYS A 198 11.22 -3.36 22.03
CA LYS A 198 11.36 -4.49 21.11
C LYS A 198 11.69 -4.00 19.70
N VAL A 199 12.96 -4.08 19.31
CA VAL A 199 13.41 -3.68 17.97
C VAL A 199 13.43 -4.88 17.00
N ARG A 200 12.85 -4.73 15.81
CA ARG A 200 13.01 -5.65 14.66
C ARG A 200 13.51 -4.86 13.44
N PHE A 201 14.44 -5.41 12.66
CA PHE A 201 15.04 -4.73 11.51
C PHE A 201 15.09 -5.60 10.25
N ILE A 202 14.63 -5.05 9.13
CA ILE A 202 14.72 -5.64 7.79
C ILE A 202 15.62 -4.75 6.94
N GLY A 203 16.81 -5.25 6.59
CA GLY A 203 17.75 -4.60 5.69
C GLY A 203 17.66 -5.13 4.27
N GLU A 204 18.22 -4.39 3.32
CA GLU A 204 18.59 -4.93 2.00
C GLU A 204 19.91 -5.70 2.13
N GLU A 205 19.98 -6.92 1.61
CA GLU A 205 21.14 -7.80 1.72
C GLU A 205 22.38 -7.17 1.10
N ASP A 206 22.25 -6.56 -0.08
CA ASP A 206 23.39 -5.95 -0.80
C ASP A 206 23.90 -4.67 -0.10
N ASN A 207 23.14 -4.11 0.86
CA ASN A 207 23.56 -3.04 1.77
C ASN A 207 23.92 -3.54 3.19
N SER A 208 23.78 -4.84 3.48
CA SER A 208 23.83 -5.38 4.85
C SER A 208 25.22 -5.41 5.49
N THR A 209 26.27 -5.18 4.69
CA THR A 209 27.68 -5.19 5.11
C THR A 209 28.20 -3.83 5.58
N THR A 210 27.35 -2.78 5.55
CA THR A 210 27.68 -1.45 6.08
C THR A 210 28.02 -1.51 7.58
N SER A 211 28.82 -0.55 8.05
CA SER A 211 29.18 -0.46 9.48
C SER A 211 27.95 -0.40 10.40
N ALA A 212 26.90 0.31 9.98
CA ALA A 212 25.67 0.48 10.74
C ALA A 212 24.83 -0.81 10.81
N MET A 213 24.59 -1.49 9.68
CA MET A 213 23.86 -2.78 9.70
C MET A 213 24.68 -3.89 10.38
N THR A 214 26.01 -3.84 10.28
CA THR A 214 26.91 -4.73 11.03
C THR A 214 26.86 -4.47 12.54
N LEU A 215 26.80 -3.20 12.96
CA LEU A 215 26.66 -2.80 14.36
C LEU A 215 25.33 -3.28 14.98
N LEU A 216 24.21 -3.17 14.24
CA LEU A 216 22.91 -3.71 14.66
C LEU A 216 22.96 -5.23 14.86
N LYS A 217 23.49 -5.97 13.87
CA LYS A 217 23.66 -7.44 13.93
C LYS A 217 24.53 -7.86 15.12
N ASN A 218 25.71 -7.25 15.27
CA ASN A 218 26.65 -7.58 16.35
C ASN A 218 26.11 -7.22 17.75
N SER A 219 25.21 -6.25 17.84
CA SER A 219 24.51 -5.87 19.09
C SER A 219 23.27 -6.75 19.37
N GLY A 220 23.06 -7.80 18.57
CA GLY A 220 21.96 -8.76 18.73
C GLY A 220 20.58 -8.12 18.61
N VAL A 221 20.43 -7.10 17.76
CA VAL A 221 19.11 -6.64 17.30
C VAL A 221 18.57 -7.72 16.35
N PRO A 222 17.32 -8.21 16.54
CA PRO A 222 16.66 -9.08 15.56
C PRO A 222 16.72 -8.46 14.16
N PHE A 223 17.41 -9.13 13.25
CA PHE A 223 17.78 -8.59 11.94
C PHE A 223 17.63 -9.68 10.87
N ILE A 224 16.95 -9.37 9.76
CA ILE A 224 16.94 -10.18 8.53
C ILE A 224 17.19 -9.30 7.31
N THR A 225 17.39 -9.96 6.17
CA THR A 225 17.44 -9.34 4.83
C THR A 225 16.46 -10.03 3.89
N ASP A 226 16.29 -9.50 2.69
CA ASP A 226 15.49 -10.11 1.62
C ASP A 226 15.92 -11.56 1.30
N LYS A 227 17.22 -11.87 1.36
CA LYS A 227 17.74 -13.23 1.16
C LYS A 227 17.44 -14.21 2.31
N PHE A 228 16.74 -13.77 3.36
CA PHE A 228 16.13 -14.67 4.35
C PHE A 228 14.94 -15.45 3.77
N ASP A 229 14.28 -14.92 2.72
CA ASP A 229 13.36 -15.69 1.88
C ASP A 229 14.13 -16.46 0.80
N THR A 230 14.47 -17.71 1.13
CA THR A 230 15.18 -18.63 0.23
C THR A 230 14.37 -19.08 -1.00
N PHE A 231 13.15 -18.57 -1.18
CA PHE A 231 12.26 -18.88 -2.30
C PHE A 231 11.96 -17.66 -3.20
N ALA A 232 12.36 -16.46 -2.80
CA ALA A 232 12.18 -15.24 -3.60
C ALA A 232 13.03 -15.29 -4.88
N SER A 233 12.54 -14.68 -5.97
CA SER A 233 13.38 -14.37 -7.12
C SER A 233 14.31 -13.20 -6.84
N SER A 234 15.32 -12.97 -7.70
CA SER A 234 16.12 -11.76 -7.67
C SER A 234 15.24 -10.50 -7.68
N GLY A 235 15.58 -9.54 -6.82
CA GLY A 235 14.86 -8.30 -6.55
C GLY A 235 15.61 -7.50 -5.48
N LEU A 236 15.00 -6.41 -4.99
CA LEU A 236 15.53 -5.59 -3.91
C LEU A 236 14.40 -5.25 -2.92
N MET A 237 14.70 -5.25 -1.63
CA MET A 237 13.85 -4.67 -0.60
C MET A 237 14.09 -3.16 -0.58
N HIS A 238 13.38 -2.44 -1.46
CA HIS A 238 13.59 -1.01 -1.65
C HIS A 238 12.77 -0.11 -0.68
N ASN A 239 12.20 -0.66 0.39
CA ASN A 239 11.41 0.11 1.36
C ASN A 239 12.28 1.12 2.13
N LYS A 240 11.65 2.20 2.62
CA LYS A 240 12.18 3.07 3.66
C LYS A 240 11.06 3.43 4.64
N PHE A 241 10.77 2.57 5.60
CA PHE A 241 9.77 2.84 6.65
C PHE A 241 10.21 2.41 8.05
N GLY A 242 9.58 3.00 9.06
CA GLY A 242 9.70 2.62 10.46
C GLY A 242 8.35 2.72 11.15
N ILE A 243 8.03 1.74 12.00
CA ILE A 243 6.79 1.65 12.76
C ILE A 243 7.17 1.72 14.23
N PHE A 244 6.49 2.58 14.98
CA PHE A 244 6.77 2.84 16.39
C PHE A 244 5.53 2.47 17.21
N ASP A 245 5.76 1.75 18.31
CA ASP A 245 4.85 1.32 19.39
C ASP A 245 3.57 0.54 19.04
N ASN A 246 3.21 0.41 17.76
CA ASN A 246 1.98 -0.27 17.28
C ASN A 246 1.78 -1.74 17.70
N ARG A 247 2.80 -2.46 18.17
CA ARG A 247 2.62 -3.81 18.77
C ARG A 247 2.34 -3.76 20.28
N ASN A 248 2.08 -2.58 20.84
CA ASN A 248 1.42 -2.39 22.13
C ASN A 248 -0.12 -2.48 21.99
N SER A 249 -0.84 -2.58 23.11
CA SER A 249 -2.31 -2.55 23.13
C SER A 249 -2.87 -1.78 24.34
N SER A 250 -2.00 -0.98 24.96
CA SER A 250 -2.24 -0.10 26.10
C SER A 250 -2.57 1.34 25.67
N SER A 251 -2.14 1.74 24.48
CA SER A 251 -2.31 3.07 23.90
C SER A 251 -2.36 2.97 22.36
N PHE A 252 -2.90 4.01 21.72
CA PHE A 252 -2.87 4.24 20.28
C PHE A 252 -2.39 5.66 19.92
N GLU A 253 -1.99 6.45 20.92
CA GLU A 253 -1.55 7.85 20.78
C GLU A 253 -0.04 7.96 20.48
N ASP A 254 0.69 6.89 20.76
CA ASP A 254 2.12 6.65 20.52
C ASP A 254 2.40 5.85 19.23
N ASP A 255 1.37 5.39 18.52
CA ASP A 255 1.51 4.71 17.23
C ASP A 255 1.93 5.68 16.13
N PHE A 256 3.15 5.53 15.60
CA PHE A 256 3.66 6.31 14.47
C PHE A 256 4.13 5.45 13.29
N ILE A 257 3.90 5.94 12.08
CA ILE A 257 4.51 5.45 10.84
C ILE A 257 5.44 6.54 10.31
N TRP A 258 6.69 6.19 10.06
CA TRP A 258 7.63 6.97 9.26
C TRP A 258 7.76 6.33 7.88
N THR A 259 7.67 7.11 6.81
CA THR A 259 7.96 6.63 5.44
C THR A 259 8.46 7.78 4.55
N GLY A 260 9.14 7.47 3.44
CA GLY A 260 9.56 8.51 2.50
C GLY A 260 10.53 8.04 1.42
N SER A 261 11.17 9.01 0.76
CA SER A 261 12.20 8.77 -0.25
C SER A 261 13.61 8.63 0.38
N TRP A 262 13.80 9.20 1.57
CA TRP A 262 15.09 9.31 2.27
C TRP A 262 15.73 7.96 2.58
N ASN A 263 16.89 7.70 1.97
CA ASN A 263 17.83 6.68 2.42
C ASN A 263 18.57 7.19 3.66
N ALA A 264 18.68 6.36 4.72
CA ALA A 264 19.33 6.71 5.98
C ALA A 264 20.88 6.62 5.86
N SER A 265 21.43 7.41 4.94
CA SER A 265 22.84 7.42 4.57
C SER A 265 23.39 8.85 4.47
N ASP A 266 24.71 8.99 4.51
CA ASP A 266 25.36 10.30 4.35
C ASP A 266 25.04 10.93 2.97
N PRO A 267 25.06 10.24 1.81
CA PRO A 267 24.62 10.83 0.55
C PRO A 267 23.12 11.19 0.56
N GLY A 268 22.27 10.28 1.06
CA GLY A 268 20.82 10.50 1.15
C GLY A 268 20.42 11.67 2.04
N THR A 269 21.28 12.04 2.99
CA THR A 269 21.04 13.16 3.92
C THR A 269 21.71 14.44 3.43
N ASN A 270 22.97 14.37 3.00
CA ASN A 270 23.79 15.55 2.70
C ASN A 270 23.65 16.03 1.25
N ASN A 271 23.48 15.12 0.30
CA ASN A 271 23.43 15.45 -1.13
C ASN A 271 21.98 15.54 -1.61
N ASP A 272 21.22 14.46 -1.46
CA ASP A 272 19.94 14.27 -2.11
C ASP A 272 18.83 15.21 -1.60
N ALA A 273 17.98 15.68 -2.52
CA ALA A 273 16.68 16.26 -2.16
C ALA A 273 15.70 15.13 -1.81
N GLN A 274 15.37 14.99 -0.53
CA GLN A 274 14.54 13.90 0.00
C GLN A 274 13.38 14.45 0.81
N ASN A 275 12.29 13.68 0.89
CA ASN A 275 11.16 13.95 1.77
C ASN A 275 10.78 12.72 2.60
N VAL A 276 10.14 12.98 3.74
CA VAL A 276 9.48 11.97 4.59
C VAL A 276 8.11 12.47 5.03
N VAL A 277 7.23 11.50 5.30
CA VAL A 277 5.92 11.72 5.90
C VAL A 277 5.89 10.91 7.20
N ILE A 278 5.44 11.54 8.28
CA ILE A 278 5.18 10.90 9.55
C ILE A 278 3.67 10.95 9.81
N PHE A 279 3.07 9.81 10.10
CA PHE A 279 1.65 9.69 10.48
C PHE A 279 1.55 9.26 11.95
N GLN A 280 0.61 9.81 12.70
CA GLN A 280 0.18 9.30 14.01
C GLN A 280 -1.20 8.65 13.83
N ASP A 281 -1.23 7.36 13.52
CA ASP A 281 -2.46 6.63 13.16
C ASP A 281 -2.31 5.11 13.30
N VAL A 282 -3.00 4.50 14.26
CA VAL A 282 -2.97 3.04 14.51
C VAL A 282 -3.54 2.22 13.34
N ALA A 283 -4.55 2.71 12.62
CA ALA A 283 -5.18 1.97 11.52
C ALA A 283 -4.19 1.76 10.35
N LEU A 284 -3.43 2.80 9.98
CA LEU A 284 -2.34 2.73 9.03
C LEU A 284 -1.15 1.94 9.58
N ALA A 285 -0.85 2.07 10.88
CA ALA A 285 0.26 1.36 11.51
C ALA A 285 0.02 -0.17 11.48
N ASN A 286 -1.19 -0.62 11.78
CA ASN A 286 -1.59 -2.03 11.64
C ASN A 286 -1.40 -2.57 10.21
N ALA A 287 -1.57 -1.75 9.18
CA ALA A 287 -1.31 -2.14 7.79
C ALA A 287 0.20 -2.22 7.48
N TYR A 288 1.00 -1.27 7.96
CA TYR A 288 2.46 -1.31 7.84
C TYR A 288 3.10 -2.46 8.66
N THR A 289 2.59 -2.75 9.86
CA THR A 289 2.99 -3.92 10.65
C THR A 289 2.65 -5.21 9.91
N ARG A 290 1.50 -5.29 9.26
CA ARG A 290 1.12 -6.45 8.45
C ARG A 290 2.01 -6.65 7.21
N GLU A 291 2.42 -5.56 6.54
CA GLU A 291 3.44 -5.57 5.49
C GLU A 291 4.81 -6.06 6.04
N PHE A 292 5.25 -5.50 7.16
CA PHE A 292 6.50 -5.91 7.83
C PHE A 292 6.47 -7.39 8.21
N GLU A 293 5.35 -7.89 8.72
CA GLU A 293 5.19 -9.27 9.17
C GLU A 293 5.02 -10.28 8.03
N GLU A 294 4.59 -9.86 6.84
CA GLU A 294 4.73 -10.67 5.63
C GLU A 294 6.22 -10.91 5.30
N MET A 295 7.05 -9.87 5.35
CA MET A 295 8.50 -9.99 5.12
C MET A 295 9.21 -10.72 6.27
N TRP A 296 8.79 -10.52 7.52
CA TRP A 296 9.37 -11.18 8.71
C TRP A 296 8.94 -12.65 8.87
N GLY A 297 7.76 -13.00 8.38
CA GLY A 297 7.14 -14.32 8.52
C GLY A 297 6.53 -14.62 9.90
N SER A 298 6.53 -13.67 10.84
CA SER A 298 5.90 -13.84 12.16
C SER A 298 5.56 -12.49 12.83
N SER A 299 4.68 -12.52 13.84
CA SER A 299 4.35 -11.36 14.67
C SER A 299 5.25 -11.17 15.90
N THR A 300 6.33 -11.96 15.99
CA THR A 300 7.22 -12.02 17.15
C THR A 300 8.61 -11.46 16.83
N GLU A 301 9.46 -11.37 17.85
CA GLU A 301 10.88 -11.00 17.73
C GLU A 301 11.72 -12.07 17.01
N ILE A 302 11.15 -13.23 16.66
CA ILE A 302 11.82 -14.31 15.92
C ILE A 302 11.24 -14.41 14.50
N PRO A 303 12.05 -14.24 13.43
CA PRO A 303 11.58 -14.34 12.04
C PRO A 303 11.38 -15.80 11.60
N ASN A 304 10.59 -16.05 10.55
CA ASN A 304 10.28 -17.41 10.08
C ASN A 304 10.53 -17.58 8.58
N ALA A 305 11.61 -18.29 8.23
CA ALA A 305 12.06 -18.53 6.86
C ALA A 305 11.09 -19.36 5.99
N SER A 306 10.09 -20.03 6.58
CA SER A 306 9.04 -20.75 5.83
C SER A 306 7.79 -19.89 5.55
N LEU A 307 7.63 -18.76 6.25
CA LEU A 307 6.44 -17.90 6.14
C LEU A 307 6.74 -16.49 5.60
N THR A 308 7.99 -16.03 5.72
CA THR A 308 8.52 -14.83 5.04
C THR A 308 8.17 -14.83 3.55
N ARG A 309 7.94 -13.64 3.00
CA ARG A 309 7.73 -13.38 1.57
C ARG A 309 8.38 -12.05 1.18
N PHE A 310 9.34 -12.09 0.27
CA PHE A 310 9.88 -10.90 -0.39
C PHE A 310 9.57 -10.91 -1.89
N GLY A 311 9.72 -9.75 -2.53
CA GLY A 311 9.62 -9.60 -3.98
C GLY A 311 8.35 -10.21 -4.58
N ASN A 312 8.53 -11.16 -5.51
CA ASN A 312 7.45 -11.83 -6.23
C ASN A 312 6.60 -12.79 -5.36
N ARG A 313 7.02 -13.12 -4.13
CA ARG A 313 6.26 -13.98 -3.20
C ARG A 313 5.27 -13.20 -2.33
N LYS A 314 5.39 -11.87 -2.29
CA LYS A 314 4.46 -10.99 -1.56
C LYS A 314 3.02 -11.14 -2.06
N THR A 315 2.07 -10.97 -1.17
CA THR A 315 0.64 -11.09 -1.46
C THR A 315 -0.07 -9.79 -1.13
N ASN A 316 -1.05 -9.39 -1.94
CA ASN A 316 -1.88 -8.23 -1.61
C ASN A 316 -2.71 -8.60 -0.37
N ASN A 317 -2.25 -8.12 0.77
CA ASN A 317 -2.71 -8.57 2.08
C ASN A 317 -2.95 -7.41 3.04
N THR A 318 -2.84 -6.15 2.60
CA THR A 318 -3.10 -4.95 3.41
C THR A 318 -4.38 -4.25 2.95
N PRO A 319 -5.14 -3.60 3.84
CA PRO A 319 -6.21 -2.70 3.42
C PRO A 319 -5.60 -1.45 2.76
N HIS A 320 -6.20 -0.98 1.66
CA HIS A 320 -5.63 0.13 0.87
C HIS A 320 -6.18 1.51 1.20
N ARG A 321 -7.28 1.63 1.96
CA ARG A 321 -7.98 2.91 2.19
C ARG A 321 -8.12 3.22 3.67
N PHE A 322 -7.78 4.44 4.02
CA PHE A 322 -7.78 4.98 5.39
C PHE A 322 -8.41 6.37 5.40
N MET A 323 -8.91 6.78 6.56
CA MET A 323 -9.43 8.13 6.82
C MET A 323 -8.75 8.66 8.08
N ILE A 324 -7.71 9.47 7.88
CA ILE A 324 -6.81 9.93 8.94
C ILE A 324 -7.10 11.41 9.17
N ASN A 325 -7.74 11.76 10.29
CA ASN A 325 -8.21 13.11 10.59
C ASN A 325 -8.91 13.81 9.39
N ASN A 326 -9.96 13.18 8.86
CA ASN A 326 -10.72 13.60 7.67
C ASN A 326 -9.91 13.67 6.34
N THR A 327 -8.63 13.30 6.34
CA THR A 327 -7.80 13.15 5.14
C THR A 327 -7.93 11.73 4.59
N PRO A 328 -8.40 11.53 3.35
CA PRO A 328 -8.34 10.23 2.71
C PRO A 328 -6.89 9.88 2.37
N VAL A 329 -6.42 8.73 2.82
CA VAL A 329 -5.07 8.22 2.58
C VAL A 329 -5.19 6.84 1.94
N GLU A 330 -4.39 6.58 0.89
CA GLU A 330 -4.27 5.25 0.31
C GLU A 330 -2.83 4.72 0.45
N SER A 331 -2.67 3.40 0.67
CA SER A 331 -1.37 2.74 0.81
C SER A 331 -1.31 1.44 0.00
N TYR A 332 -0.16 1.23 -0.67
CA TYR A 332 0.07 0.13 -1.60
C TYR A 332 1.54 -0.31 -1.57
N PHE A 333 1.78 -1.61 -1.36
CA PHE A 333 3.12 -2.19 -1.30
C PHE A 333 3.48 -2.94 -2.59
N SER A 334 4.70 -2.70 -3.07
CA SER A 334 5.20 -3.30 -4.31
C SER A 334 5.81 -4.69 -4.05
N PRO A 335 5.69 -5.65 -4.98
CA PRO A 335 4.99 -5.57 -6.27
C PRO A 335 3.51 -5.99 -6.20
N SER A 336 3.08 -6.58 -5.08
CA SER A 336 1.81 -7.32 -4.94
C SER A 336 0.55 -6.49 -5.17
N ASP A 337 0.58 -5.21 -4.79
CA ASP A 337 -0.63 -4.40 -4.67
C ASP A 337 -0.94 -3.64 -5.98
N GLY A 338 -0.18 -3.93 -7.03
CA GLY A 338 -0.33 -3.30 -8.34
C GLY A 338 0.03 -1.83 -8.34
N THR A 339 0.99 -1.39 -7.52
CA THR A 339 1.34 0.03 -7.27
C THR A 339 1.38 0.88 -8.55
N THR A 340 1.93 0.37 -9.65
CA THR A 340 1.95 1.11 -10.93
C THR A 340 0.56 1.30 -11.55
N SER A 341 -0.34 0.32 -11.47
CA SER A 341 -1.73 0.50 -11.93
C SER A 341 -2.54 1.42 -11.01
N GLN A 342 -2.17 1.54 -9.72
CA GLN A 342 -2.78 2.54 -8.82
C GLN A 342 -2.32 3.97 -9.19
N ILE A 343 -1.02 4.15 -9.43
CA ILE A 343 -0.46 5.42 -9.94
C ILE A 343 -1.09 5.78 -11.30
N TYR A 344 -1.19 4.83 -12.23
CA TYR A 344 -1.89 4.99 -13.50
C TYR A 344 -3.36 5.41 -13.28
N SER A 345 -4.06 4.77 -12.35
CA SER A 345 -5.45 5.09 -12.03
C SER A 345 -5.61 6.53 -11.53
N CYS A 346 -4.76 6.97 -10.60
CA CYS A 346 -4.71 8.36 -10.10
C CYS A 346 -4.45 9.39 -11.22
N LEU A 347 -3.48 9.11 -12.10
CA LEU A 347 -3.18 9.94 -13.27
C LEU A 347 -4.35 9.96 -14.26
N SER A 348 -5.01 8.82 -14.49
CA SER A 348 -6.15 8.69 -15.41
C SER A 348 -7.44 9.34 -14.88
N SER A 349 -7.65 9.40 -13.57
CA SER A 349 -8.77 10.09 -12.94
C SER A 349 -8.54 11.60 -12.75
N SER A 350 -7.31 12.09 -12.94
CA SER A 350 -6.97 13.51 -12.73
C SER A 350 -7.77 14.45 -13.66
N LEU A 351 -8.43 15.46 -13.08
CA LEU A 351 -9.34 16.40 -13.78
C LEU A 351 -8.85 17.86 -13.86
N SER A 352 -7.82 18.25 -13.11
CA SER A 352 -7.40 19.67 -13.00
C SER A 352 -5.91 19.89 -13.29
N SER A 353 -5.03 19.22 -12.54
CA SER A 353 -3.59 19.26 -12.79
C SER A 353 -2.92 17.95 -12.41
N ILE A 354 -1.77 17.70 -13.02
CA ILE A 354 -0.83 16.62 -12.68
C ILE A 354 0.50 17.30 -12.38
N ASN A 355 1.08 17.02 -11.21
CA ASN A 355 2.39 17.53 -10.82
C ASN A 355 3.21 16.33 -10.33
N VAL A 356 4.26 15.96 -11.06
CA VAL A 356 5.13 14.82 -10.72
C VAL A 356 6.52 15.34 -10.35
N CYS A 357 7.08 14.80 -9.28
CA CYS A 357 8.50 14.87 -8.95
C CYS A 357 9.02 13.43 -8.87
N VAL A 358 10.05 13.08 -9.63
CA VAL A 358 10.57 11.71 -9.70
C VAL A 358 12.07 11.71 -10.01
N LEU A 359 12.82 10.71 -9.54
CA LEU A 359 14.25 10.59 -9.86
C LEU A 359 14.48 10.27 -11.35
N SER A 360 13.70 9.36 -11.94
CA SER A 360 13.79 8.98 -13.35
C SER A 360 12.47 8.39 -13.88
N PHE A 361 12.22 8.53 -15.18
CA PHE A 361 11.03 7.95 -15.84
C PHE A 361 11.39 6.67 -16.61
N THR A 362 11.10 5.51 -16.00
CA THR A 362 11.39 4.18 -16.55
C THR A 362 10.13 3.41 -16.99
N ARG A 363 8.97 4.07 -17.02
CA ARG A 363 7.66 3.44 -17.27
C ARG A 363 6.86 4.18 -18.34
N ASP A 364 6.81 3.58 -19.53
CA ASP A 364 6.09 4.12 -20.68
C ASP A 364 4.58 4.22 -20.44
N ASP A 365 3.97 3.26 -19.74
CA ASP A 365 2.54 3.31 -19.40
C ASP A 365 2.19 4.51 -18.53
N LEU A 366 3.09 4.92 -17.64
CA LEU A 366 2.94 6.15 -16.84
C LEU A 366 3.25 7.42 -17.65
N SER A 367 4.28 7.42 -18.49
CA SER A 367 4.61 8.60 -19.32
C SER A 367 3.52 8.88 -20.36
N GLN A 368 2.94 7.85 -20.98
CA GLN A 368 1.88 7.98 -21.97
C GLN A 368 0.56 8.49 -21.38
N ILE A 369 0.15 8.07 -20.17
CA ILE A 369 -1.07 8.64 -19.55
C ILE A 369 -0.88 10.12 -19.16
N ILE A 370 0.33 10.51 -18.75
CA ILE A 370 0.68 11.92 -18.49
C ILE A 370 0.63 12.74 -19.80
N ILE A 371 1.18 12.22 -20.89
CA ILE A 371 1.11 12.85 -22.23
C ILE A 371 -0.34 12.95 -22.72
N GLN A 372 -1.14 11.88 -22.58
CA GLN A 372 -2.56 11.87 -22.93
C GLN A 372 -3.34 12.93 -22.15
N LYS A 373 -3.11 13.05 -20.83
CA LYS A 373 -3.74 14.06 -19.98
C LYS A 373 -3.32 15.48 -20.35
N LYS A 374 -2.03 15.71 -20.60
CA LYS A 374 -1.53 17.00 -21.13
C LYS A 374 -2.21 17.37 -22.45
N ASN A 375 -2.39 16.42 -23.35
CA ASN A 375 -3.07 16.61 -24.64
C ASN A 375 -4.59 16.82 -24.50
N GLN A 376 -5.19 16.36 -23.40
CA GLN A 376 -6.56 16.69 -22.98
C GLN A 376 -6.69 18.08 -22.31
N GLY A 377 -5.60 18.85 -22.22
CA GLY A 377 -5.56 20.18 -21.61
C GLY A 377 -5.33 20.20 -20.09
N ILE A 378 -5.10 19.05 -19.45
CA ILE A 378 -4.82 18.97 -18.01
C ILE A 378 -3.46 19.62 -17.71
N LYS A 379 -3.45 20.58 -16.78
CA LYS A 379 -2.24 21.36 -16.44
C LYS A 379 -1.17 20.44 -15.87
N THR A 380 -0.15 20.14 -16.67
CA THR A 380 0.83 19.10 -16.36
C THR A 380 2.21 19.72 -16.09
N LYS A 381 2.80 19.40 -14.94
CA LYS A 381 4.20 19.68 -14.58
C LYS A 381 4.93 18.37 -14.29
N VAL A 382 6.17 18.28 -14.74
CA VAL A 382 7.11 17.22 -14.39
C VAL A 382 8.41 17.88 -13.93
N LEU A 383 8.91 17.45 -12.77
CA LEU A 383 10.25 17.70 -12.27
C LEU A 383 10.98 16.34 -12.22
N MET A 384 12.16 16.28 -12.82
CA MET A 384 13.04 15.12 -12.81
C MET A 384 14.48 15.57 -12.62
N ASP A 385 15.37 14.66 -12.24
CA ASP A 385 16.79 14.95 -12.06
C ASP A 385 17.45 15.33 -13.39
N ASN A 386 18.48 16.18 -13.37
CA ASN A 386 19.13 16.67 -14.59
C ASN A 386 19.98 15.62 -15.33
N ASN A 387 20.11 14.41 -14.77
CA ASN A 387 20.85 13.28 -15.34
C ASN A 387 19.93 12.09 -15.71
N SER A 388 18.61 12.30 -15.82
CA SER A 388 17.58 11.25 -15.94
C SER A 388 16.81 11.21 -17.26
#